data_AF-A0A9E2N7B1-F1
#
_entry.id   AF-A0A9E2N7B1-F1
#
_cell.length_a   1.000
_cell.length_b   1.000
_cell.length_c   1.000
_cell.angle_alpha   90.00
_cell.angle_beta   90.00
_cell.angle_gamma   90.00
#
_symmetry.space_group_name_H-M   'P 1'
#
loop_
_entity.id
_entity.type
_entity.pdbx_description
1 polymer ?
#
loop_
_entity_poly.entity_id
_entity_poly.type
_entity_poly.pdbx_seq_one_letter_code
_entity_poly.pdbx_strand_id
1 'polypeptide(L)' 'MTKPKDIESLISRARELCHDMNQPLTVIMARSELLMMKSPPDGADYGSGKQIFDQAEKLNGLINDLRNLLKSFPSP' A
#
# COMPACT_ATOMS: atom_id res chain seq x y z
N MET A 1 6.75 -28.88 -4.53
CA MET A 1 5.89 -27.74 -4.90
C MET A 1 4.45 -28.11 -4.57
N THR A 2 3.91 -27.57 -3.48
CA THR A 2 2.52 -27.80 -3.08
C THR A 2 1.59 -27.10 -4.07
N LYS A 3 0.73 -27.86 -4.76
CA LYS A 3 -0.39 -27.33 -5.57
C LYS A 3 -1.19 -26.31 -4.75
N PRO A 4 -1.81 -25.29 -5.36
CA PRO A 4 -2.68 -24.37 -4.63
C PRO A 4 -3.75 -25.19 -3.91
N LYS A 5 -3.65 -25.27 -2.58
CA LYS A 5 -4.77 -25.67 -1.74
C LYS A 5 -5.75 -24.51 -1.83
N ASP A 6 -6.84 -24.74 -2.53
CA ASP A 6 -8.02 -23.88 -2.59
C ASP A 6 -7.79 -22.43 -3.06
N ILE A 7 -8.22 -22.13 -4.29
CA ILE A 7 -8.13 -20.78 -4.86
C ILE A 7 -8.86 -19.73 -4.00
N GLU A 8 -9.90 -20.14 -3.26
CA GLU A 8 -10.62 -19.27 -2.34
C GLU A 8 -9.75 -18.87 -1.15
N SER A 9 -9.00 -19.83 -0.59
CA SER A 9 -8.04 -19.56 0.49
C SER A 9 -6.96 -18.58 0.03
N LEU A 10 -6.47 -18.73 -1.21
CA LEU A 10 -5.50 -17.80 -1.79
C LEU A 10 -6.09 -16.39 -1.96
N ILE A 11 -7.31 -16.28 -2.49
CA ILE A 11 -8.02 -14.99 -2.67
C ILE A 11 -8.28 -14.34 -1.31
N SER A 12 -8.74 -15.11 -0.32
CA SER A 12 -8.96 -14.62 1.04
C SER A 12 -7.67 -14.09 1.64
N ARG A 13 -6.58 -14.85 1.55
CA ARG A 13 -5.28 -14.41 2.05
C ARG A 13 -4.77 -13.16 1.34
N ALA A 14 -4.98 -13.05 0.03
CA ALA A 14 -4.60 -11.85 -0.72
C ALA A 14 -5.42 -10.61 -0.28
N ARG A 15 -6.71 -10.77 0.02
CA ARG A 15 -7.56 -9.70 0.55
C ARG A 15 -7.10 -9.24 1.94
N GLU A 16 -6.70 -10.17 2.81
CA GLU A 16 -6.09 -9.86 4.11
C GLU A 16 -4.80 -9.05 3.93
N LEU A 17 -3.89 -9.50 3.06
CA LEU A 17 -2.65 -8.78 2.79
C LEU A 17 -2.91 -7.36 2.28
N CYS A 18 -3.89 -7.15 1.38
CA CYS A 18 -4.27 -5.82 0.95
C CYS A 18 -4.73 -4.92 2.12
N HIS A 19 -5.50 -5.47 3.05
CA HIS A 19 -5.92 -4.74 4.25
C HIS A 19 -4.74 -4.42 5.17
N ASP A 20 -3.90 -5.42 5.43
CA ASP A 20 -2.76 -5.30 6.34
C ASP A 20 -1.69 -4.34 5.81
N MET A 21 -1.54 -4.21 4.48
CA MET A 21 -0.63 -3.23 3.88
C MET A 21 -1.11 -1.78 3.99
N ASN A 22 -2.41 -1.53 4.11
CA ASN A 22 -2.93 -0.16 4.23
C ASN A 22 -2.48 0.50 5.55
N GLN A 23 -2.38 -0.27 6.64
CA GLN A 23 -1.95 0.25 7.94
C GLN A 23 -0.52 0.83 7.93
N PRO A 24 0.54 0.08 7.55
CA PRO A 24 1.89 0.62 7.49
C PRO A 24 2.03 1.72 6.44
N LEU A 25 1.31 1.65 5.30
CA LEU A 25 1.32 2.74 4.31
C LEU A 25 0.76 4.05 4.88
N THR A 26 -0.33 3.98 5.62
CA THR A 26 -0.91 5.16 6.30
C THR A 26 0.11 5.79 7.26
N VAL A 27 0.84 4.96 8.01
CA VAL A 27 1.90 5.44 8.91
C VAL A 27 3.06 6.06 8.14
N ILE A 28 3.52 5.44 7.05
CA ILE A 28 4.60 5.96 6.21
C ILE A 28 4.23 7.34 5.65
N MET A 29 3.02 7.46 5.08
CA MET A 29 2.52 8.72 4.53
C MET A 29 2.48 9.82 5.60
N ALA A 30 1.86 9.56 6.75
CA ALA A 30 1.77 10.54 7.83
C ALA A 30 3.15 10.95 8.37
N ARG A 31 4.10 10.01 8.49
CA ARG A 31 5.48 10.33 8.90
C ARG A 31 6.19 11.16 7.86
N SER A 32 5.98 10.87 6.57
CA SER A 32 6.55 11.65 5.47
C SER A 32 6.05 13.09 5.47
N GLU A 33 4.75 13.29 5.66
CA GLU A 33 4.14 14.62 5.79
C GLU A 33 4.73 15.38 6.98
N LEU A 34 4.86 14.75 8.14
CA LEU A 34 5.46 15.38 9.32
C LEU A 34 6.93 15.77 9.10
N LEU A 35 7.69 14.99 8.33
CA LEU A 35 9.08 15.33 7.97
C LEU A 35 9.11 16.53 7.01
N MET A 36 8.23 16.54 6.00
CA MET A 36 8.10 17.67 5.08
C MET A 36 7.69 18.95 5.81
N MET A 37 6.77 18.89 6.77
CA MET A 37 6.34 20.04 7.57
C MET A 37 7.45 20.66 8.42
N LYS A 38 8.46 19.87 8.79
CA LYS A 38 9.60 20.30 9.62
C LYS A 38 10.81 20.74 8.79
N SER A 39 10.78 20.52 7.48
CA SER A 39 11.91 20.76 6.58
C SER A 39 11.68 22.02 5.75
N PRO A 40 12.73 22.80 5.42
CA PRO A 40 12.63 23.85 4.42
C PRO A 40 12.13 23.28 3.08
N PRO A 41 11.18 23.93 2.37
CA PRO A 41 10.59 23.40 1.13
C PRO A 41 11.59 23.14 -0.01
N ASP A 42 12.73 23.80 0.03
CA ASP A 42 13.86 23.71 -0.89
C ASP A 42 15.00 22.81 -0.39
N GLY A 43 14.85 22.24 0.82
CA GLY A 43 15.82 21.34 1.43
C GLY A 43 15.78 19.92 0.86
N ALA A 44 16.92 19.24 0.88
CA ALA A 44 17.04 17.85 0.42
C ALA A 44 16.12 16.88 1.19
N ASP A 45 15.89 17.15 2.48
CA ASP A 45 14.99 16.37 3.34
C ASP A 45 13.52 16.52 2.94
N TYR A 46 13.10 17.72 2.52
CA TYR A 46 11.77 17.93 1.97
C TYR A 46 11.59 17.15 0.67
N GLY A 47 12.55 17.24 -0.25
CA GLY A 47 12.53 16.48 -1.50
C GLY A 47 12.46 14.96 -1.27
N SER A 48 13.24 14.45 -0.30
CA SER A 48 13.23 13.04 0.08
C SER A 48 11.90 12.61 0.71
N GLY A 49 11.37 13.42 1.64
CA GLY A 49 10.05 13.20 2.23
C GLY A 49 8.92 13.23 1.20
N LYS A 50 9.00 14.13 0.21
CA LYS A 50 8.04 14.17 -0.89
C LYS A 50 8.10 12.90 -1.73
N GLN A 51 9.29 12.44 -2.09
CA GLN A 51 9.45 11.20 -2.86
C GLN A 51 8.90 9.98 -2.11
N ILE A 52 9.15 9.87 -0.81
CA ILE A 52 8.59 8.79 0.03
C ILE A 52 7.05 8.83 0.01
N PHE A 53 6.47 10.02 0.18
CA PHE A 53 5.02 10.21 0.15
C PHE A 53 4.43 9.80 -1.21
N ASP A 54 5.00 10.31 -2.30
CA ASP A 54 4.53 10.02 -3.67
C ASP A 54 4.60 8.50 -3.98
N GLN A 55 5.65 7.81 -3.53
CA GLN A 55 5.75 6.35 -3.71
C GLN A 55 4.75 5.59 -2.83
N ALA A 56 4.48 6.05 -1.61
CA ALA A 56 3.48 5.45 -0.73
C ALA A 56 2.06 5.61 -1.29
N GLU A 57 1.72 6.77 -1.87
CA GLU A 57 0.45 6.97 -2.60
C GLU A 57 0.34 6.03 -3.80
N LYS A 58 1.40 5.90 -4.59
CA LYS A 58 1.42 4.99 -5.73
C LYS A 58 1.20 3.53 -5.29
N LEU A 59 1.83 3.10 -4.21
CA LEU A 59 1.62 1.76 -3.63
C LEU A 59 0.17 1.56 -3.16
N ASN A 60 -0.41 2.56 -2.50
CA ASN A 60 -1.82 2.53 -2.10
C ASN A 60 -2.75 2.37 -3.32
N GLY A 61 -2.46 3.07 -4.43
CA GLY A 61 -3.16 2.88 -5.70
C GLY A 61 -3.11 1.43 -6.21
N LEU A 62 -1.91 0.86 -6.29
CA LEU A 62 -1.70 -0.52 -6.74
C LEU A 62 -2.40 -1.57 -5.84
N ILE A 63 -2.41 -1.34 -4.53
CA ILE A 63 -3.10 -2.22 -3.58
C ILE A 63 -4.62 -2.13 -3.76
N ASN A 64 -5.15 -0.95 -4.02
CA ASN A 64 -6.57 -0.76 -4.30
C ASN A 64 -6.97 -1.43 -5.62
N ASP A 65 -6.14 -1.34 -6.66
CA ASP A 65 -6.35 -2.05 -7.92
C ASP A 65 -6.34 -3.57 -7.72
N LEU A 66 -5.37 -4.09 -6.96
CA LEU A 66 -5.32 -5.51 -6.60
C LEU A 66 -6.57 -5.93 -5.81
N ARG A 67 -7.01 -5.12 -4.84
CA ARG A 67 -8.22 -5.38 -4.06
C ARG A 67 -9.46 -5.42 -4.95
N ASN A 68 -9.56 -4.53 -5.93
CA ASN A 68 -10.68 -4.50 -6.87
C ASN A 68 -10.67 -5.72 -7.79
N LEU A 69 -9.50 -6.13 -8.26
CA LEU A 69 -9.34 -7.37 -9.01
C LEU A 69 -9.73 -8.60 -8.17
N LEU A 70 -9.31 -8.67 -6.90
CA LEU A 70 -9.71 -9.77 -6.00
C LEU A 70 -11.21 -9.78 -5.68
N LYS A 71 -11.91 -8.64 -5.76
CA LYS A 71 -13.36 -8.55 -5.61
C LYS A 71 -14.12 -9.00 -6.86
N SER A 72 -13.52 -8.88 -8.05
CA SER A 72 -14.16 -9.30 -9.30
C SER A 72 -14.09 -10.82 -9.52
N PHE A 73 -13.29 -11.54 -8.74
CA PHE A 73 -13.35 -13.01 -8.68
C PHE A 73 -14.59 -13.45 -7.89
N PRO A 74 -15.53 -14.16 -8.51
CA PRO A 74 -16.68 -14.72 -7.81
C PRO A 74 -16.20 -15.78 -6.80
N SER A 75 -16.63 -15.65 -5.54
CA SER A 75 -16.75 -16.82 -4.67
C SER A 75 -17.94 -17.64 -5.18
N PRO A 76 -17.85 -18.98 -5.25
CA PRO A 76 -18.98 -19.83 -5.64
C PRO A 76 -20.17 -19.71 -4.68
#